data_AF-A0A2C5YSQ4-F1
#
_entry.id   AF-A0A2C5YSQ4-F1
#
_cell.length_a   1.000
_cell.length_b   1.000
_cell.length_c   1.000
_cell.angle_alpha   90.00
_cell.angle_beta   90.00
_cell.angle_gamma   90.00
#
_symmetry.space_group_name_H-M   'P 1'
#
loop_
_entity.id
_entity.type
_entity.pdbx_description
1 polymer ?
#
loop_
_entity_poly.entity_id
_entity_poly.type
_entity_poly.pdbx_seq_one_letter_code
_entity_poly.pdbx_strand_id
1 'polypeptide(L)'
;MLTPTLTPSQPWNRSSSLCSKQLSMSTSTDMSSFEPVLLNGPSDWRKWIAQIQRLALEDGVWHLVDPSVADKPVLTRPCEPRASQVKPEAEEPEDLEGYETHKLEFLYSAYRVQKMDFDKKERALSALNNVVIGTVGRYSHLVSNQHDVVANLALLKARVPPSDWAIKMQARNRYRALLRTPDVSKMEAWIDAWQLALDEATSLNLPDVQGLLPTQDFLQAVSVIDASFATFWTQTIEFRAFEGAEDWESSIPDGIKISEIFSRTAKLEALTPPALSADTGGHGV
;
A
#
# COMPACT_ATOMS: atom_id res chain seq x y z
N MET A 1 -89.66 -19.40 9.94
CA MET A 1 -89.73 -18.52 8.75
C MET A 1 -88.77 -17.37 8.94
N LEU A 2 -87.88 -17.19 7.96
CA LEU A 2 -87.28 -15.93 7.48
C LEU A 2 -86.55 -15.00 8.49
N THR A 3 -85.23 -14.94 8.31
CA THR A 3 -84.30 -13.83 8.65
C THR A 3 -84.66 -12.54 7.89
N PRO A 4 -84.27 -11.32 8.33
CA PRO A 4 -82.89 -10.83 8.15
C PRO A 4 -82.31 -9.86 9.22
N THR A 5 -80.99 -9.99 9.40
CA THR A 5 -79.91 -8.99 9.49
C THR A 5 -80.15 -7.62 10.16
N LEU A 6 -79.28 -7.27 11.13
CA LEU A 6 -78.56 -5.98 11.22
C LEU A 6 -77.54 -5.97 12.38
N THR A 7 -76.26 -5.86 12.03
CA THR A 7 -75.11 -5.56 12.90
C THR A 7 -74.98 -4.04 13.09
N PRO A 8 -74.54 -3.54 14.26
CA PRO A 8 -73.27 -2.77 14.30
C PRO A 8 -72.51 -2.91 15.65
N SER A 9 -71.20 -3.17 15.67
CA SER A 9 -70.08 -2.21 15.62
C SER A 9 -69.41 -2.04 17.00
N GLN A 10 -68.24 -2.68 17.17
CA GLN A 10 -67.28 -2.37 18.23
C GLN A 10 -66.41 -1.16 17.84
N PRO A 11 -66.05 -0.27 18.78
CA PRO A 11 -65.19 0.86 18.48
C PRO A 11 -63.69 0.51 18.67
N TRP A 12 -62.93 0.88 17.64
CA TRP A 12 -61.53 1.33 17.65
C TRP A 12 -60.45 0.41 18.23
N ASN A 13 -59.97 -0.45 17.33
CA ASN A 13 -58.59 -0.89 17.29
C ASN A 13 -57.71 0.31 16.88
N ARG A 14 -56.88 0.82 17.80
CA ARG A 14 -55.85 1.82 17.46
C ARG A 14 -54.53 1.12 17.17
N SER A 15 -54.09 1.32 15.94
CA SER A 15 -52.76 1.03 15.42
C SER A 15 -51.64 1.58 16.32
N SER A 16 -50.63 0.76 16.55
CA SER A 16 -49.24 1.21 16.69
C SER A 16 -48.36 0.22 15.95
N SER A 17 -48.24 0.45 14.64
CA SER A 17 -47.01 0.12 13.92
C SER A 17 -45.85 0.71 14.71
N LEU A 18 -44.80 -0.08 14.97
CA LEU A 18 -43.39 0.30 14.84
C LEU A 18 -42.47 -0.84 15.34
N CYS A 19 -41.45 -1.14 14.53
CA CYS A 19 -40.24 -1.90 14.85
C CYS A 19 -40.33 -3.44 14.96
N SER A 20 -40.69 -4.11 13.86
CA SER A 20 -39.91 -5.31 13.47
C SER A 20 -38.64 -4.83 12.78
N LYS A 21 -37.63 -4.44 13.57
CA LYS A 21 -36.26 -4.37 13.06
C LYS A 21 -35.76 -5.80 12.92
N GLN A 22 -35.96 -6.37 11.73
CA GLN A 22 -35.06 -7.42 11.25
C GLN A 22 -33.64 -6.88 11.41
N LEU A 23 -32.87 -7.48 12.32
CA LEU A 23 -31.42 -7.35 12.32
C LEU A 23 -30.95 -7.93 10.97
N SER A 24 -30.77 -7.05 9.98
CA SER A 24 -29.88 -7.32 8.88
C SER A 24 -28.48 -7.49 9.49
N MET A 25 -28.04 -8.73 9.67
CA MET A 25 -26.61 -9.01 9.77
C MET A 25 -26.02 -8.61 8.43
N SER A 26 -25.49 -7.40 8.37
CA SER A 26 -24.68 -6.93 7.25
C SER A 26 -23.32 -7.64 7.33
N THR A 27 -23.28 -8.91 6.97
CA THR A 27 -22.04 -9.55 6.51
C THR A 27 -21.91 -9.26 5.02
N SER A 28 -21.50 -8.04 4.72
CA SER A 28 -20.93 -7.73 3.43
C SER A 28 -19.80 -6.78 3.71
N THR A 29 -18.61 -7.34 3.92
CA THR A 29 -17.38 -6.63 3.54
C THR A 29 -17.62 -6.18 2.10
N ASP A 30 -17.87 -4.89 1.92
CA ASP A 30 -18.12 -4.28 0.62
C ASP A 30 -16.83 -4.40 -0.19
N MET A 31 -16.68 -5.54 -0.87
CA MET A 31 -15.58 -5.87 -1.77
C MET A 31 -15.75 -5.20 -3.14
N SER A 32 -16.68 -4.24 -3.29
CA SER A 32 -17.11 -3.77 -4.60
C SER A 32 -16.26 -2.66 -5.22
N SER A 33 -15.18 -2.19 -4.58
CA SER A 33 -14.36 -1.08 -5.12
C SER A 33 -12.84 -1.27 -5.09
N PHE A 34 -12.35 -2.43 -4.65
CA PHE A 34 -10.89 -2.67 -4.57
C PHE A 34 -10.45 -3.73 -5.58
N GLU A 35 -9.74 -3.33 -6.63
CA GLU A 35 -9.08 -4.28 -7.52
C GLU A 35 -8.01 -5.06 -6.74
N PRO A 36 -8.12 -6.40 -6.63
CA PRO A 36 -7.15 -7.17 -5.88
C PRO A 36 -5.79 -7.18 -6.60
N VAL A 37 -4.74 -6.77 -5.89
CA VAL A 37 -3.36 -6.93 -6.37
C VAL A 37 -3.08 -8.44 -6.42
N LEU A 38 -2.64 -8.93 -7.57
CA LEU A 38 -2.22 -10.32 -7.73
C LEU A 38 -0.72 -10.45 -7.51
N LEU A 39 -0.31 -11.44 -6.72
CA LEU A 39 1.09 -11.74 -6.45
C LEU A 39 1.66 -12.63 -7.57
N ASN A 40 2.13 -12.02 -8.66
CA ASN A 40 2.68 -12.73 -9.81
C ASN A 40 4.22 -12.73 -9.83
N GLY A 41 4.83 -11.77 -9.13
CA GLY A 41 6.27 -11.69 -8.98
C GLY A 41 6.70 -10.90 -7.74
N PRO A 42 8.02 -10.86 -7.48
CA PRO A 42 8.58 -10.09 -6.37
C PRO A 42 8.26 -8.59 -6.41
N SER A 43 8.06 -8.01 -7.60
CA SER A 43 7.66 -6.60 -7.78
C SER A 43 6.30 -6.29 -7.15
N ASP A 44 5.41 -7.27 -7.10
CA ASP A 44 4.05 -7.09 -6.60
C ASP A 44 4.00 -7.20 -5.08
N TRP A 45 5.01 -7.81 -4.46
CA TRP A 45 5.08 -8.10 -3.03
C TRP A 45 4.71 -6.89 -2.17
N ARG A 46 5.34 -5.74 -2.42
CA ARG A 46 5.15 -4.54 -1.58
C ARG A 46 3.72 -4.00 -1.65
N LYS A 47 3.12 -3.97 -2.85
CA LYS A 47 1.74 -3.52 -3.04
C LYS A 47 0.74 -4.55 -2.47
N TRP A 48 1.02 -5.82 -2.71
CA TRP A 48 0.20 -6.94 -2.25
C TRP A 48 0.14 -7.02 -0.73
N ILE A 49 1.29 -7.03 -0.03
CA ILE A 49 1.32 -7.13 1.43
C ILE A 49 0.67 -5.90 2.10
N ALA A 50 0.81 -4.72 1.50
CA ALA A 50 0.16 -3.50 2.00
C ALA A 50 -1.37 -3.58 1.91
N GLN A 51 -1.91 -4.20 0.84
CA GLN A 51 -3.34 -4.47 0.73
C GLN A 51 -3.82 -5.45 1.82
N ILE A 52 -3.10 -6.55 2.02
CA ILE A 52 -3.43 -7.54 3.07
C ILE A 52 -3.37 -6.88 4.46
N GLN A 53 -2.34 -6.06 4.71
CA GLN A 53 -2.20 -5.30 5.94
C GLN A 53 -3.39 -4.37 6.18
N ARG A 54 -3.82 -3.63 5.16
CA ARG A 54 -4.97 -2.72 5.26
C ARG A 54 -6.24 -3.47 5.66
N LEU A 55 -6.54 -4.59 4.99
CA LEU A 55 -7.71 -5.43 5.31
C LEU A 55 -7.63 -5.98 6.75
N ALA A 56 -6.46 -6.47 7.15
CA ALA A 56 -6.25 -6.99 8.49
C ALA A 56 -6.32 -5.92 9.59
N LEU A 57 -5.94 -4.66 9.28
CA LEU A 57 -6.08 -3.53 10.19
C LEU A 57 -7.54 -3.10 10.35
N GLU A 58 -8.33 -3.10 9.27
CA GLU A 58 -9.77 -2.83 9.30
C GLU A 58 -10.51 -3.81 10.23
N ASP A 59 -10.12 -5.09 10.20
CA ASP A 59 -10.67 -6.12 11.09
C ASP A 59 -9.98 -6.21 12.47
N GLY A 60 -8.93 -5.43 12.70
CA GLY A 60 -8.18 -5.41 13.96
C GLY A 60 -7.37 -6.69 14.24
N VAL A 61 -7.02 -7.46 13.22
CA VAL A 61 -6.30 -8.75 13.33
C VAL A 61 -4.85 -8.69 12.85
N TRP A 62 -4.37 -7.57 12.29
CA TRP A 62 -2.99 -7.47 11.74
C TRP A 62 -1.90 -7.91 12.73
N HIS A 63 -2.02 -7.50 14.00
CA HIS A 63 -1.07 -7.87 15.06
C HIS A 63 -0.95 -9.40 15.29
N LEU A 64 -1.94 -10.19 14.88
CA LEU A 64 -1.93 -11.65 14.97
C LEU A 64 -1.24 -12.31 13.77
N VAL A 65 -1.12 -11.60 12.63
CA VAL A 65 -0.72 -12.18 11.35
C VAL A 65 0.49 -11.53 10.70
N ASP A 66 0.98 -10.40 11.24
CA ASP A 66 2.09 -9.64 10.67
C ASP A 66 3.33 -10.54 10.46
N PRO A 67 3.72 -10.82 9.20
CA PRO A 67 4.84 -11.71 8.93
C PRO A 67 6.20 -11.08 9.30
N SER A 68 6.22 -9.83 9.76
CA SER A 68 7.42 -9.12 10.25
C SER A 68 7.71 -9.28 11.71
N VAL A 69 6.74 -9.74 12.49
CA VAL A 69 6.93 -10.02 13.90
C VAL A 69 7.14 -11.52 14.10
N ALA A 70 8.25 -11.91 14.73
CA ALA A 70 8.52 -13.31 15.04
C ALA A 70 7.55 -13.82 16.12
N ASP A 71 7.45 -13.09 17.23
CA ASP A 71 6.61 -13.44 18.38
C ASP A 71 5.20 -12.84 18.22
N LYS A 72 4.28 -13.65 17.70
CA LYS A 72 2.88 -13.26 17.50
C LYS A 72 2.03 -13.68 18.70
N PRO A 73 1.05 -12.85 19.10
CA PRO A 73 0.07 -13.26 20.09
C PRO A 73 -0.76 -14.43 19.54
N VAL A 74 -0.97 -15.45 20.37
CA VAL A 74 -1.85 -16.57 20.03
C VAL A 74 -3.29 -16.18 20.34
N LEU A 75 -4.19 -16.34 19.37
CA LEU A 75 -5.60 -16.16 19.60
C LEU A 75 -6.13 -17.32 20.46
N THR A 76 -6.33 -17.08 21.75
CA THR A 76 -6.80 -18.10 22.70
C THR A 76 -8.31 -18.09 22.83
N ARG A 77 -8.92 -19.29 22.77
CA ARG A 77 -10.34 -19.47 23.05
C ARG A 77 -10.62 -19.17 24.53
N PRO A 78 -11.57 -18.28 24.86
CA PRO A 78 -11.97 -18.03 26.24
C PRO A 78 -12.52 -19.31 26.88
N CYS A 79 -12.17 -19.55 28.15
CA CYS A 79 -12.69 -20.67 28.93
C CYS A 79 -14.05 -20.33 29.52
N GLU A 80 -14.96 -21.30 29.53
CA GLU A 80 -16.25 -21.14 30.17
C GLU A 80 -16.09 -20.99 31.69
N PRO A 81 -16.75 -20.00 32.32
CA PRO A 81 -16.73 -19.82 33.76
C PRO A 81 -17.30 -21.03 34.49
N ARG A 82 -16.76 -21.33 35.67
CA ARG A 82 -17.22 -22.45 36.52
C ARG A 82 -17.53 -21.96 37.92
N ALA A 83 -18.44 -22.64 38.61
CA ALA A 83 -18.79 -22.34 40.00
C ALA A 83 -17.56 -22.37 40.92
N SER A 84 -16.62 -23.29 40.67
CA SER A 84 -15.33 -23.41 41.36
C SER A 84 -14.43 -22.18 41.28
N GLN A 85 -14.62 -21.29 40.30
CA GLN A 85 -13.89 -20.02 40.21
C GLN A 85 -14.40 -18.98 41.22
N VAL A 86 -15.63 -19.16 41.71
CA VAL A 86 -16.25 -18.29 42.72
C VAL A 86 -16.11 -18.88 44.11
N LYS A 87 -16.38 -20.19 44.25
CA LYS A 87 -16.29 -20.95 45.50
C LYS A 87 -15.58 -22.28 45.20
N PRO A 88 -14.35 -22.51 45.70
CA PRO A 88 -13.54 -23.68 45.30
C PRO A 88 -14.20 -25.05 45.52
N GLU A 89 -15.12 -25.14 46.49
CA GLU A 89 -15.87 -26.36 46.84
C GLU A 89 -17.17 -26.54 46.05
N ALA A 90 -17.59 -25.53 45.27
CA ALA A 90 -18.77 -25.58 44.42
C ALA A 90 -18.43 -26.21 43.07
N GLU A 91 -19.08 -27.31 42.73
CA GLU A 91 -18.96 -27.94 41.41
C GLU A 91 -20.06 -27.44 40.47
N GLU A 92 -21.24 -27.17 41.01
CA GLU A 92 -22.41 -26.74 40.26
C GLU A 92 -22.83 -25.30 40.60
N PRO A 93 -23.47 -24.57 39.68
CA PRO A 93 -23.97 -23.21 39.94
C PRO A 93 -24.96 -23.12 41.11
N GLU A 94 -25.60 -24.25 41.45
CA GLU A 94 -26.59 -24.39 42.52
C GLU A 94 -25.95 -24.39 43.91
N ASP A 95 -24.64 -24.66 44.01
CA ASP A 95 -23.87 -24.62 45.26
C ASP A 95 -23.50 -23.19 45.71
N LEU A 96 -23.87 -22.19 44.89
CA LEU A 96 -23.55 -20.77 45.08
C LEU A 96 -24.75 -20.00 45.65
N GLU A 97 -24.49 -19.13 46.62
CA GLU A 97 -25.55 -18.34 47.26
C GLU A 97 -25.37 -16.83 47.08
N GLY A 98 -26.48 -16.13 46.84
CA GLY A 98 -26.59 -14.67 46.89
C GLY A 98 -25.53 -13.95 46.05
N TYR A 99 -24.51 -13.40 46.71
CA TYR A 99 -23.41 -12.67 46.06
C TYR A 99 -22.57 -13.55 45.12
N GLU A 100 -22.40 -14.84 45.44
CA GLU A 100 -21.61 -15.78 44.64
C GLU A 100 -22.27 -16.04 43.28
N THR A 101 -23.60 -16.19 43.26
CA THR A 101 -24.39 -16.31 42.02
C THR A 101 -24.23 -15.08 41.13
N HIS A 102 -24.34 -13.88 41.70
CA HIS A 102 -24.13 -12.63 40.95
C HIS A 102 -22.71 -12.50 40.40
N LYS A 103 -21.71 -12.97 41.16
CA LYS A 103 -20.31 -12.99 40.70
C LYS A 103 -20.12 -13.97 39.54
N LEU A 104 -20.74 -15.15 39.58
CA LEU A 104 -20.71 -16.11 38.47
C LEU A 104 -21.41 -15.53 37.22
N GLU A 105 -22.56 -14.87 37.38
CA GLU A 105 -23.29 -14.21 36.29
C GLU A 105 -22.45 -13.10 35.63
N PHE A 106 -21.71 -12.32 36.43
CA PHE A 106 -20.76 -11.34 35.91
C PHE A 106 -19.63 -12.01 35.10
N LEU A 107 -19.06 -13.12 35.59
CA LEU A 107 -18.05 -13.87 34.86
C LEU A 107 -18.59 -14.42 33.52
N TYR A 108 -19.81 -14.94 33.50
CA TYR A 108 -20.48 -15.36 32.26
C TYR A 108 -20.68 -14.19 31.29
N SER A 109 -21.06 -13.02 31.79
CA SER A 109 -21.20 -11.82 30.97
C SER A 109 -19.87 -11.41 30.33
N ALA A 110 -18.78 -11.41 31.10
CA ALA A 110 -17.43 -11.15 30.58
C ALA A 110 -16.98 -12.21 29.57
N TYR A 111 -17.23 -13.49 29.84
CA TYR A 111 -16.94 -14.60 28.93
C TYR A 111 -17.68 -14.45 27.60
N ARG A 112 -18.96 -14.07 27.61
CA ARG A 112 -19.74 -13.88 26.38
C ARG A 112 -19.16 -12.79 25.50
N VAL A 113 -18.71 -11.68 26.09
CA VAL A 113 -18.03 -10.59 25.35
C VAL A 113 -16.71 -11.10 24.76
N GLN A 114 -15.87 -11.76 25.56
CA GLN A 114 -14.60 -12.31 25.10
C GLN A 114 -14.78 -13.36 23.99
N LYS A 115 -15.80 -14.23 24.11
CA LYS A 115 -16.14 -15.24 23.11
C LYS A 115 -16.61 -14.60 21.81
N MET A 116 -17.44 -13.57 21.90
CA MET A 116 -17.87 -12.80 20.72
C MET A 116 -16.67 -12.17 19.99
N ASP A 117 -15.73 -11.58 20.74
CA ASP A 117 -14.51 -11.00 20.17
C ASP A 117 -13.60 -12.07 19.54
N PHE A 118 -13.46 -13.24 20.20
CA PHE A 118 -12.75 -14.39 19.67
C PHE A 118 -13.38 -14.86 18.35
N ASP A 119 -14.70 -15.11 18.32
CA ASP A 119 -15.42 -15.59 17.14
C ASP A 119 -15.35 -14.57 16.00
N LYS A 120 -15.33 -13.26 16.30
CA LYS A 120 -15.14 -12.20 15.31
C LYS A 120 -13.74 -12.27 14.70
N LYS A 121 -12.70 -12.38 15.52
CA LYS A 121 -11.30 -12.48 15.06
C LYS A 121 -11.07 -13.77 14.25
N GLU A 122 -11.61 -14.91 14.69
CA GLU A 122 -11.50 -16.19 13.97
C GLU A 122 -12.14 -16.11 12.57
N ARG A 123 -13.31 -15.47 12.46
CA ARG A 123 -13.96 -15.19 11.17
C ARG A 123 -13.13 -14.27 10.28
N ALA A 124 -12.58 -13.19 10.84
CA ALA A 124 -11.71 -12.28 10.09
C ALA A 124 -10.43 -12.96 9.59
N LEU A 125 -9.78 -13.79 10.41
CA LEU A 125 -8.62 -14.57 10.02
C LEU A 125 -8.94 -15.55 8.88
N SER A 126 -10.09 -16.20 8.93
CA SER A 126 -10.56 -17.11 7.87
C SER A 126 -10.83 -16.35 6.56
N ALA A 127 -11.49 -15.19 6.64
CA ALA A 127 -11.73 -14.34 5.48
C ALA A 127 -10.42 -13.83 4.87
N LEU A 128 -9.49 -13.38 5.71
CA LEU A 128 -8.16 -12.94 5.28
C LEU A 128 -7.37 -14.07 4.60
N ASN A 129 -7.45 -15.29 5.15
CA ASN A 129 -6.81 -16.46 4.54
C ASN A 129 -7.35 -16.73 3.12
N ASN A 130 -8.66 -16.61 2.91
CA ASN A 130 -9.27 -16.76 1.58
C ASN A 130 -8.80 -15.68 0.61
N VAL A 131 -8.65 -14.43 1.07
CA VAL A 131 -8.08 -13.35 0.25
C VAL A 131 -6.63 -13.66 -0.12
N VAL A 132 -5.82 -14.13 0.83
CA VAL A 132 -4.42 -14.52 0.56
C VAL A 132 -4.39 -15.63 -0.50
N ILE A 133 -5.13 -16.73 -0.30
CA ILE A 133 -5.16 -17.86 -1.25
C ILE A 133 -5.71 -17.44 -2.63
N GLY A 134 -6.70 -16.55 -2.68
CA GLY A 134 -7.27 -16.04 -3.93
C GLY A 134 -6.36 -15.09 -4.72
N THR A 135 -5.38 -14.47 -4.05
CA THR A 135 -4.54 -13.41 -4.65
C THR A 135 -3.08 -13.82 -4.86
N VAL A 136 -2.67 -15.01 -4.42
CA VAL A 136 -1.28 -15.51 -4.55
C VAL A 136 -0.85 -15.95 -5.96
N GLY A 137 -1.70 -15.78 -6.99
CA GLY A 137 -1.33 -15.95 -8.40
C GLY A 137 -0.39 -17.14 -8.69
N ARG A 138 0.83 -16.84 -9.12
CA ARG A 138 1.88 -17.83 -9.46
C ARG A 138 2.36 -18.68 -8.27
N TYR A 139 2.20 -18.18 -7.05
CA TYR A 139 2.64 -18.81 -5.81
C TYR A 139 1.56 -19.65 -5.13
N SER A 140 0.42 -19.90 -5.78
CA SER A 140 -0.68 -20.73 -5.25
C SER A 140 -0.19 -22.08 -4.68
N HIS A 141 0.75 -22.74 -5.36
CA HIS A 141 1.34 -24.01 -4.92
C HIS A 141 2.06 -23.93 -3.55
N LEU A 142 2.53 -22.74 -3.14
CA LEU A 142 3.22 -22.56 -1.85
C LEU A 142 2.24 -22.59 -0.66
N VAL A 143 1.00 -22.15 -0.88
CA VAL A 143 -0.03 -22.01 0.17
C VAL A 143 -1.11 -23.11 0.10
N SER A 144 -1.10 -23.92 -0.96
CA SER A 144 -2.17 -24.89 -1.25
C SER A 144 -2.42 -25.92 -0.13
N ASN A 145 -1.39 -26.25 0.66
CA ASN A 145 -1.47 -27.27 1.71
C ASN A 145 -1.65 -26.69 3.12
N GLN A 146 -1.86 -25.38 3.23
CA GLN A 146 -1.81 -24.67 4.51
C GLN A 146 -3.08 -23.84 4.74
N HIS A 147 -3.76 -24.16 5.84
CA HIS A 147 -5.05 -23.56 6.21
C HIS A 147 -4.92 -22.37 7.17
N ASP A 148 -3.69 -22.06 7.60
CA ASP A 148 -3.39 -20.98 8.54
C ASP A 148 -2.78 -19.78 7.80
N VAL A 149 -3.42 -18.62 7.95
CA VAL A 149 -2.99 -17.34 7.36
C VAL A 149 -1.61 -16.91 7.86
N VAL A 150 -1.29 -17.18 9.13
CA VAL A 150 0.00 -16.78 9.72
C VAL A 150 1.13 -17.50 9.01
N ALA A 151 0.97 -18.81 8.84
CA ALA A 151 1.96 -19.64 8.22
C ALA A 151 2.04 -19.40 6.70
N ASN A 152 0.91 -19.16 6.03
CA ASN A 152 0.88 -18.74 4.62
C ASN A 152 1.67 -17.45 4.40
N LEU A 153 1.42 -16.42 5.21
CA LEU A 153 2.13 -15.14 5.12
C LEU A 153 3.62 -15.28 5.46
N ALA A 154 3.98 -16.14 6.42
CA ALA A 154 5.38 -16.43 6.75
C ALA A 154 6.11 -17.10 5.58
N LEU A 155 5.51 -18.12 4.95
CA LEU A 155 6.09 -18.80 3.78
C LEU A 155 6.26 -17.85 2.60
N LEU A 156 5.24 -17.06 2.30
CA LEU A 156 5.29 -16.10 1.20
C LEU A 156 6.35 -15.04 1.46
N LYS A 157 6.44 -14.51 2.70
CA LYS A 157 7.51 -13.56 3.06
C LYS A 157 8.90 -14.17 2.97
N ALA A 158 9.06 -15.46 3.24
CA ALA A 158 10.37 -16.09 3.11
C ALA A 158 10.83 -16.27 1.65
N ARG A 159 9.90 -16.31 0.68
CA ARG A 159 10.20 -16.75 -0.70
C ARG A 159 9.91 -15.73 -1.80
N VAL A 160 9.00 -14.79 -1.57
CA VAL A 160 8.48 -13.90 -2.60
C VAL A 160 9.11 -12.50 -2.62
N PRO A 161 9.43 -11.85 -1.47
CA PRO A 161 10.06 -10.54 -1.52
C PRO A 161 11.33 -10.58 -2.37
N PRO A 162 11.57 -9.55 -3.19
CA PRO A 162 12.83 -9.47 -3.91
C PRO A 162 13.95 -9.36 -2.87
N SER A 163 15.03 -10.10 -3.07
CA SER A 163 16.22 -9.93 -2.22
C SER A 163 16.75 -8.50 -2.35
N ASP A 164 17.43 -8.01 -1.32
CA ASP A 164 18.05 -6.68 -1.35
C ASP A 164 18.94 -6.50 -2.59
N TRP A 165 19.67 -7.55 -2.99
CA TRP A 165 20.44 -7.56 -4.22
C TRP A 165 19.56 -7.43 -5.47
N ALA A 166 18.43 -8.15 -5.55
CA ALA A 166 17.51 -8.05 -6.68
C ALA A 166 16.85 -6.67 -6.76
N ILE A 167 16.50 -6.05 -5.62
CA ILE A 167 15.98 -4.68 -5.55
C ILE A 167 17.02 -3.70 -6.12
N LYS A 168 18.25 -3.78 -5.61
CA LYS A 168 19.36 -2.94 -6.10
C LYS A 168 19.64 -3.14 -7.59
N MET A 169 19.61 -4.39 -8.06
CA MET A 169 19.83 -4.71 -9.47
C MET A 169 18.71 -4.17 -10.36
N GLN A 170 17.44 -4.26 -9.93
CA GLN A 170 16.32 -3.70 -10.68
C GLN A 170 16.40 -2.16 -10.75
N ALA A 171 16.65 -1.48 -9.64
CA ALA A 171 16.81 -0.03 -9.62
C ALA A 171 17.98 0.41 -10.51
N ARG A 172 19.12 -0.29 -10.42
CA ARG A 172 20.27 -0.07 -11.33
C ARG A 172 19.89 -0.24 -12.79
N ASN A 173 19.14 -1.27 -13.14
CA ASN A 173 18.74 -1.52 -14.52
C ASN A 173 17.80 -0.44 -15.05
N ARG A 174 16.85 0.03 -14.23
CA ARG A 174 15.96 1.15 -14.60
C ARG A 174 16.77 2.43 -14.85
N TYR A 175 17.68 2.76 -13.94
CA TYR A 175 18.56 3.91 -14.11
C TYR A 175 19.43 3.80 -15.38
N ARG A 176 20.12 2.67 -15.57
CA ARG A 176 21.00 2.45 -16.73
C ARG A 176 20.26 2.47 -18.07
N ALA A 177 18.98 2.10 -18.10
CA ALA A 177 18.18 2.18 -19.33
C ALA A 177 17.97 3.63 -19.81
N LEU A 178 18.05 4.61 -18.90
CA LEU A 178 17.82 6.02 -19.16
C LEU A 178 19.09 6.80 -19.51
N LEU A 179 20.27 6.17 -19.44
CA LEU A 179 21.54 6.76 -19.88
C LEU A 179 21.64 6.94 -21.39
N ARG A 180 20.69 6.38 -22.14
CA ARG A 180 20.62 6.51 -23.59
C ARG A 180 19.90 7.79 -23.95
N THR A 181 20.25 8.34 -25.11
CA THR A 181 19.58 9.52 -25.67
C THR A 181 18.06 9.31 -25.72
N PRO A 182 17.27 10.24 -25.14
CA PRO A 182 15.83 10.11 -25.14
C PRO A 182 15.21 10.42 -26.49
N ASP A 183 13.98 9.96 -26.68
CA ASP A 183 13.13 10.37 -27.78
C ASP A 183 12.60 11.78 -27.49
N VAL A 184 12.91 12.75 -28.37
CA VAL A 184 12.50 14.15 -28.24
C VAL A 184 10.98 14.28 -28.09
N SER A 185 10.20 13.40 -28.75
CA SER A 185 8.73 13.42 -28.66
C SER A 185 8.19 12.98 -27.30
N LYS A 186 9.02 12.29 -26.49
CA LYS A 186 8.69 11.77 -25.16
C LYS A 186 9.57 12.37 -24.08
N MET A 187 10.13 13.56 -24.33
CA MET A 187 11.10 14.20 -23.45
C MET A 187 10.58 14.33 -22.01
N GLU A 188 9.40 14.90 -21.81
CA GLU A 188 8.83 15.09 -20.46
C GLU A 188 8.64 13.76 -19.73
N ALA A 189 8.09 12.74 -20.41
CA ALA A 189 7.92 11.42 -19.83
C ALA A 189 9.27 10.74 -19.50
N TRP A 190 10.31 11.01 -20.29
CA TRP A 190 11.66 10.53 -20.00
C TRP A 190 12.29 11.27 -18.80
N ILE A 191 12.07 12.58 -18.65
CA ILE A 191 12.53 13.36 -17.49
C ILE A 191 11.85 12.85 -16.21
N ASP A 192 10.54 12.60 -16.25
CA ASP A 192 9.81 12.02 -15.10
C ASP A 192 10.37 10.63 -14.74
N ALA A 193 10.64 9.79 -15.74
CA ALA A 193 11.23 8.48 -15.53
C ALA A 193 12.67 8.55 -15.00
N TRP A 194 13.46 9.53 -15.46
CA TRP A 194 14.81 9.83 -14.98
C TRP A 194 14.79 10.17 -13.50
N GLN A 195 13.97 11.13 -13.11
CA GLN A 195 13.86 11.58 -11.72
C GLN A 195 13.42 10.43 -10.80
N LEU A 196 12.39 9.68 -11.20
CA LEU A 196 11.90 8.53 -10.43
C LEU A 196 12.98 7.44 -10.26
N ALA A 197 13.71 7.11 -11.33
CA ALA A 197 14.76 6.09 -11.28
C ALA A 197 15.96 6.55 -10.45
N LEU A 198 16.32 7.83 -10.52
CA LEU A 198 17.41 8.41 -9.74
C LEU A 198 17.07 8.48 -8.25
N ASP A 199 15.86 8.89 -7.88
CA ASP A 199 15.39 8.87 -6.49
C ASP A 199 15.42 7.45 -5.91
N GLU A 200 14.94 6.47 -6.68
CA GLU A 200 14.99 5.07 -6.26
C GLU A 200 16.42 4.58 -6.07
N ALA A 201 17.31 4.84 -7.03
CA ALA A 201 18.72 4.45 -6.95
C ALA A 201 19.45 5.13 -5.78
N THR A 202 19.14 6.39 -5.51
CA THR A 202 19.70 7.18 -4.40
C THR A 202 19.23 6.63 -3.06
N SER A 203 17.93 6.33 -2.93
CA SER A 203 17.37 5.73 -1.71
C SER A 203 17.99 4.38 -1.35
N LEU A 204 18.51 3.66 -2.35
CA LEU A 204 19.20 2.37 -2.21
C LEU A 204 20.72 2.51 -2.05
N ASN A 205 21.25 3.74 -2.02
CA ASN A 205 22.68 4.06 -1.98
C ASN A 205 23.47 3.30 -3.06
N LEU A 206 22.99 3.31 -4.30
CA LEU A 206 23.72 2.68 -5.41
C LEU A 206 24.98 3.48 -5.74
N PRO A 207 26.13 2.81 -6.00
CA PRO A 207 27.38 3.50 -6.33
C PRO A 207 27.32 4.24 -7.68
N ASP A 208 26.43 3.82 -8.57
CA ASP A 208 26.27 4.41 -9.91
C ASP A 208 25.67 5.83 -9.87
N VAL A 209 25.07 6.25 -8.75
CA VAL A 209 24.37 7.54 -8.63
C VAL A 209 24.96 8.47 -7.56
N GLN A 210 26.25 8.29 -7.27
CA GLN A 210 26.94 9.08 -6.24
C GLN A 210 27.61 10.32 -6.85
N GLY A 211 27.70 11.38 -6.04
CA GLY A 211 28.36 12.63 -6.43
C GLY A 211 27.77 13.22 -7.70
N LEU A 212 28.64 13.64 -8.61
CA LEU A 212 28.27 14.28 -9.87
C LEU A 212 27.97 13.30 -11.02
N LEU A 213 28.05 11.98 -10.79
CA LEU A 213 27.77 10.98 -11.83
C LEU A 213 26.38 11.14 -12.46
N PRO A 214 25.29 11.33 -11.68
CA PRO A 214 23.98 11.55 -12.28
C PRO A 214 23.90 12.79 -13.16
N THR A 215 24.59 13.86 -12.77
CA THR A 215 24.63 15.09 -13.57
C THR A 215 25.37 14.85 -14.88
N GLN A 216 26.52 14.19 -14.86
CA GLN A 216 27.27 13.85 -16.07
C GLN A 216 26.48 12.92 -17.00
N ASP A 217 25.87 11.89 -16.43
CA ASP A 217 25.05 10.93 -17.17
C ASP A 217 23.84 11.61 -17.85
N PHE A 218 23.20 12.57 -17.16
CA PHE A 218 22.12 13.37 -17.75
C PHE A 218 22.61 14.22 -18.93
N LEU A 219 23.71 14.97 -18.74
CA LEU A 219 24.29 15.83 -19.78
C LEU A 219 24.70 15.02 -21.00
N GLN A 220 25.28 13.83 -20.80
CA GLN A 220 25.63 12.90 -21.87
C GLN A 220 24.39 12.45 -22.64
N ALA A 221 23.31 12.08 -21.95
CA ALA A 221 22.06 11.63 -22.58
C ALA A 221 21.41 12.72 -23.45
N VAL A 222 21.39 13.97 -22.97
CA VAL A 222 20.73 15.09 -23.67
C VAL A 222 21.64 15.80 -24.68
N SER A 223 22.94 15.51 -24.72
CA SER A 223 23.91 16.16 -25.61
C SER A 223 23.56 16.09 -27.11
N VAL A 224 22.86 15.03 -27.53
CA VAL A 224 22.41 14.84 -28.91
C VAL A 224 21.23 15.76 -29.26
N ILE A 225 20.48 16.20 -28.25
CA ILE A 225 19.25 16.98 -28.38
C ILE A 225 19.55 18.47 -28.22
N ASP A 226 20.33 18.82 -27.20
CA ASP A 226 20.82 20.17 -26.95
C ASP A 226 22.29 20.13 -26.54
N ALA A 227 23.16 20.18 -27.55
CA ALA A 227 24.59 20.21 -27.36
C ALA A 227 25.05 21.47 -26.62
N SER A 228 24.33 22.59 -26.75
CA SER A 228 24.71 23.87 -26.14
C SER A 228 24.54 23.81 -24.63
N PHE A 229 23.41 23.28 -24.15
CA PHE A 229 23.15 23.03 -22.75
C PHE A 229 24.15 22.04 -22.15
N ALA A 230 24.37 20.90 -22.83
CA ALA A 230 25.30 19.89 -22.36
C ALA A 230 26.74 20.43 -22.22
N THR A 231 27.19 21.21 -23.23
CA THR A 231 28.52 21.80 -23.24
C THR A 231 28.69 22.84 -22.13
N PHE A 232 27.71 23.73 -21.94
CA PHE A 232 27.76 24.77 -20.91
C PHE A 232 27.96 24.17 -19.51
N TRP A 233 27.16 23.17 -19.15
CA TRP A 233 27.25 22.55 -17.83
C TRP A 233 28.49 21.68 -17.67
N THR A 234 28.94 21.01 -18.74
CA THR A 234 30.20 20.25 -18.72
C THR A 234 31.39 21.17 -18.47
N GLN A 235 31.47 22.30 -19.19
CA GLN A 235 32.51 23.31 -18.98
C GLN A 235 32.43 23.95 -17.59
N THR A 236 31.22 24.16 -17.08
CA THR A 236 31.02 24.66 -15.71
C THR A 236 31.57 23.69 -14.67
N ILE A 237 31.32 22.39 -14.83
CA ILE A 237 31.87 21.34 -13.94
C ILE A 237 33.41 21.34 -14.01
N GLU A 238 33.99 21.35 -15.21
CA GLU A 238 35.45 21.37 -15.38
C GLU A 238 36.09 22.63 -14.77
N PHE A 239 35.49 23.80 -14.99
CA PHE A 239 35.97 25.06 -14.45
C PHE A 239 35.96 25.05 -12.91
N ARG A 240 34.87 24.58 -12.29
CA ARG A 240 34.75 24.49 -10.82
C ARG A 240 35.72 23.47 -10.23
N ALA A 241 35.90 22.33 -10.89
CA ALA A 241 36.88 21.32 -10.50
C ALA A 241 38.30 21.89 -10.53
N PHE A 242 38.61 22.72 -11.54
CA PHE A 242 39.90 23.38 -11.68
C PHE A 242 40.13 24.48 -10.63
N GLU A 243 39.10 25.27 -10.29
CA GLU A 243 39.18 26.28 -9.22
C GLU A 243 39.55 25.66 -7.85
N GLY A 244 39.18 24.39 -7.63
CA GLY A 244 39.61 23.62 -6.46
C GLY A 244 39.08 24.16 -5.12
N ALA A 245 37.99 24.93 -5.15
CA ALA A 245 37.33 25.42 -3.94
C ALA A 245 36.78 24.26 -3.10
N GLU A 246 36.80 24.41 -1.78
CA GLU A 246 36.17 23.44 -0.87
C GLU A 246 34.66 23.33 -1.18
N ASP A 247 34.13 22.10 -1.19
CA ASP A 247 32.74 21.78 -1.50
C ASP A 247 32.22 22.27 -2.87
N TRP A 248 33.09 22.48 -3.87
CA TRP A 248 32.67 22.97 -5.19
C TRP A 248 31.60 22.08 -5.86
N GLU A 249 31.60 20.77 -5.60
CA GLU A 249 30.61 19.83 -6.12
C GLU A 249 29.18 20.19 -5.67
N SER A 250 29.02 20.77 -4.48
CA SER A 250 27.72 21.22 -3.96
C SER A 250 27.14 22.42 -4.74
N SER A 251 27.99 23.17 -5.45
CA SER A 251 27.57 24.28 -6.31
C SER A 251 27.03 23.80 -7.66
N ILE A 252 27.29 22.55 -8.03
CA ILE A 252 26.80 21.94 -9.26
C ILE A 252 25.38 21.40 -9.00
N PRO A 253 24.43 21.64 -9.92
CA PRO A 253 23.12 21.01 -9.84
C PRO A 253 23.26 19.48 -9.86
N ASP A 254 22.67 18.81 -8.88
CA ASP A 254 22.53 17.36 -8.86
C ASP A 254 21.68 16.85 -10.04
N GLY A 255 21.65 15.53 -10.25
CA GLY A 255 20.98 14.91 -11.37
C GLY A 255 19.46 15.20 -11.47
N ILE A 256 18.81 15.60 -10.37
CA ILE A 256 17.40 16.02 -10.37
C ILE A 256 17.29 17.49 -10.76
N LYS A 257 18.08 18.36 -10.13
CA LYS A 257 18.06 19.80 -10.43
C LYS A 257 18.46 20.09 -11.86
N ILE A 258 19.47 19.40 -12.40
CA ILE A 258 19.89 19.60 -13.79
C ILE A 258 18.79 19.22 -14.78
N SER A 259 18.00 18.17 -14.48
CA SER A 259 16.89 17.76 -15.32
C SER A 259 15.73 18.74 -15.27
N GLU A 260 15.48 19.37 -14.11
CA GLU A 260 14.50 20.45 -13.98
C GLU A 260 14.91 21.71 -14.77
N ILE A 261 16.19 22.10 -14.68
CA ILE A 261 16.71 23.25 -15.43
C ILE A 261 16.51 22.99 -16.93
N PHE A 262 16.89 21.81 -17.40
CA PHE A 262 16.72 21.40 -18.80
C PHE A 262 15.26 21.43 -19.27
N SER A 263 14.31 20.87 -18.49
CA SER A 263 12.88 20.91 -18.84
C SER A 263 12.38 22.35 -18.96
N ARG A 264 12.80 23.24 -18.04
CA ARG A 264 12.40 24.65 -18.07
C ARG A 264 12.97 25.39 -19.28
N THR A 265 14.25 25.18 -19.62
CA THR A 265 14.86 25.81 -20.79
C THR A 265 14.23 25.33 -22.09
N ALA A 266 14.01 24.03 -22.25
CA ALA A 266 13.34 23.46 -23.42
C ALA A 266 11.91 24.01 -23.61
N LYS A 267 11.16 24.20 -22.52
CA LYS A 267 9.82 24.81 -22.55
C LYS A 267 9.86 26.29 -22.98
N LEU A 268 10.88 27.03 -22.55
CA LEU A 268 11.05 28.44 -22.94
C LEU A 268 11.40 28.58 -24.43
N GLU A 269 12.26 27.71 -24.96
CA GLU A 269 12.59 27.70 -26.38
C GLU A 269 11.37 27.36 -27.24
N ALA A 270 10.56 26.37 -26.84
CA ALA A 270 9.33 26.01 -27.53
C ALA A 270 8.28 27.15 -27.57
N LEU A 271 8.31 28.06 -26.59
CA LEU A 271 7.44 29.24 -26.53
C LEU A 271 7.95 30.41 -27.38
N THR A 272 9.21 30.37 -27.83
CA THR A 272 9.82 31.45 -28.61
C THR A 272 9.65 31.17 -30.09
N PRO A 273 8.83 31.92 -30.85
CA PRO A 273 8.66 31.69 -32.28
C PRO A 273 9.99 31.90 -33.03
N PRO A 274 10.27 31.13 -34.09
CA PRO A 274 11.50 31.28 -34.86
C PRO A 274 11.57 32.70 -35.42
N ALA A 275 12.61 33.44 -35.06
CA ALA A 275 12.83 34.79 -35.57
C ALA A 275 12.93 34.74 -37.10
N LEU A 276 12.03 35.48 -37.75
CA LEU A 276 12.05 35.76 -39.19
C LEU A 276 13.48 36.10 -39.62
N SER A 277 14.03 35.28 -40.51
CA SER A 277 15.27 35.56 -41.22
C SER A 277 15.16 36.92 -41.89
N ALA A 278 15.88 37.91 -41.37
CA ALA A 278 16.02 39.22 -42.00
C ALA A 278 16.81 39.03 -43.31
N ASP A 279 16.08 38.99 -44.41
CA ASP A 279 16.61 39.13 -45.76
C ASP A 279 17.15 40.55 -45.93
N THR A 280 18.43 40.75 -45.66
CA THR A 280 19.16 41.94 -46.14
C THR A 280 19.65 41.68 -47.56
N GLY A 281 18.71 41.62 -48.50
CA GLY A 281 18.95 41.71 -49.93
C GLY A 281 19.12 43.17 -50.33
N GLY A 282 20.35 43.67 -50.28
CA GLY A 282 20.71 44.95 -50.87
C GLY A 282 20.52 44.92 -52.39
N HIS A 283 19.85 45.93 -52.93
CA HIS A 283 19.98 46.32 -54.33
C HIS A 283 20.34 47.80 -54.37
N GLY A 284 21.60 48.05 -54.74
CA GLY A 284 22.10 49.37 -55.10
C GLY A 284 21.48 49.84 -56.42
N VAL A 285 21.29 51.15 -56.49
CA VAL A 285 20.95 51.92 -57.70
C VAL A 285 22.24 52.36 -58.37
#